data_AF-A0A4T0V8R2-F1
#
_entry.id   AF-A0A4T0V8R2-F1
#
_cell.length_a   1.000
_cell.length_b   1.000
_cell.length_c   1.000
_cell.angle_alpha   90.00
_cell.angle_beta   90.00
_cell.angle_gamma   90.00
#
_symmetry.space_group_name_H-M   'P 1'
#
loop_
_entity.id
_entity.type
_entity.pdbx_description
1 polymer ?
#
loop_
_entity_poly.entity_id
_entity_poly.type
_entity_poly.pdbx_seq_one_letter_code
_entity_poly.pdbx_strand_id
1 'polypeptide(L)'
;MTRPLSRRSVPTAAFAGSCLLYAAAWVAAAVALPDRVPVHFGFSGEVDRWSGRGELLVGTALVGLLVAGVLALVAFAPVPASMVNVPHKEWWTATPERAERMRAMARADALWLGTATMLLLTCLLVVTTAVADDPEPSLGPWFFAAIGIFLAAVTLHTAYSFVVRYRPDRDGGADG
;
A
#
# COMPACT_ATOMS: atom_id res chain seq x y z
N MET A 1 29.43 -8.76 -10.81
CA MET A 1 28.61 -9.90 -10.37
C MET A 1 27.35 -9.38 -9.68
N THR A 2 26.25 -9.26 -10.41
CA THR A 2 24.93 -8.92 -9.86
C THR A 2 24.27 -10.21 -9.37
N ARG A 3 24.13 -10.39 -8.05
CA ARG A 3 23.33 -11.50 -7.50
C ARG A 3 21.91 -11.36 -8.06
N PRO A 4 21.34 -12.40 -8.70
CA PRO A 4 19.94 -12.35 -9.13
C PRO A 4 19.09 -12.11 -7.88
N LEU A 5 18.22 -11.09 -7.94
CA LEU A 5 17.29 -10.79 -6.86
C LEU A 5 16.46 -12.04 -6.60
N SER A 6 16.65 -12.65 -5.43
CA SER A 6 15.81 -13.78 -5.02
C SER A 6 14.35 -13.35 -5.06
N ARG A 7 13.42 -14.27 -5.36
CA ARG A 7 11.97 -13.98 -5.38
C ARG A 7 11.46 -13.31 -4.08
N ARG A 8 12.22 -13.44 -2.98
CA ARG A 8 11.96 -12.83 -1.66
C ARG A 8 12.35 -11.33 -1.57
N SER A 9 13.29 -10.84 -2.38
CA SER A 9 13.74 -9.43 -2.31
C SER A 9 12.88 -8.46 -3.13
N VAL A 10 12.11 -8.96 -4.11
CA VAL A 10 11.29 -8.11 -5.00
C VAL A 10 10.20 -7.33 -4.23
N PRO A 11 9.38 -7.94 -3.34
CA PRO A 11 8.36 -7.17 -2.61
C PRO A 11 8.95 -6.12 -1.67
N THR A 12 10.12 -6.41 -1.08
CA THR A 12 10.81 -5.46 -0.20
C THR A 12 11.35 -4.28 -0.99
N ALA A 13 11.99 -4.54 -2.14
CA ALA A 13 12.49 -3.48 -3.02
C ALA A 13 11.37 -2.63 -3.60
N ALA A 14 10.24 -3.24 -4.01
CA ALA A 14 9.07 -2.52 -4.50
C ALA A 14 8.47 -1.60 -3.42
N PHE A 15 8.33 -2.12 -2.20
CA PHE A 15 7.82 -1.32 -1.08
C PHE A 15 8.77 -0.16 -0.74
N ALA A 16 10.06 -0.42 -0.61
CA ALA A 16 11.06 0.62 -0.36
C ALA A 16 11.06 1.67 -1.49
N GLY A 17 11.01 1.24 -2.75
CA GLY A 17 10.91 2.12 -3.91
C GLY A 17 9.66 3.01 -3.88
N SER A 18 8.50 2.46 -3.51
CA SER A 18 7.26 3.25 -3.38
C SER A 18 7.34 4.27 -2.24
N CYS A 19 8.01 3.95 -1.13
CA CYS A 19 8.24 4.89 -0.03
C CYS A 19 9.18 6.03 -0.45
N LEU A 20 10.26 5.71 -1.18
CA LEU A 20 11.17 6.71 -1.72
C LEU A 20 10.49 7.61 -2.74
N LEU A 21 9.63 7.04 -3.59
CA LEU A 21 8.84 7.80 -4.55
C LEU A 21 7.87 8.76 -3.84
N TYR A 22 7.19 8.30 -2.79
CA TYR A 22 6.35 9.16 -1.97
C TYR A 22 7.14 10.29 -1.32
N ALA A 23 8.31 10.00 -0.76
CA ALA A 23 9.17 11.02 -0.16
C ALA A 23 9.64 12.05 -1.20
N ALA A 24 9.98 11.61 -2.42
CA ALA A 24 10.34 12.51 -3.51
C ALA A 24 9.17 13.40 -3.93
N ALA A 25 7.96 12.84 -4.05
CA ALA A 25 6.75 13.62 -4.34
C ALA A 25 6.44 14.63 -3.23
N TRP A 26 6.67 14.26 -1.96
CA TRP A 26 6.52 15.17 -0.83
C TRP A 26 7.50 16.34 -0.85
N VAL A 27 8.78 16.08 -1.18
CA VAL A 27 9.78 17.14 -1.36
C VAL A 27 9.39 18.06 -2.52
N ALA A 28 8.92 17.51 -3.63
CA ALA A 28 8.45 18.30 -4.77
C ALA A 28 7.23 19.17 -4.38
N ALA A 29 6.27 18.62 -3.65
CA ALA A 29 5.11 19.36 -3.13
C ALA A 29 5.52 20.48 -2.17
N ALA A 30 6.53 20.26 -1.33
CA ALA A 30 7.02 21.27 -0.40
C ALA A 30 7.58 22.52 -1.11
N VAL A 31 8.09 22.35 -2.34
CA VAL A 31 8.60 23.45 -3.17
C VAL A 31 7.51 24.06 -4.05
N ALA A 32 6.60 23.25 -4.58
CA ALA A 32 5.62 23.68 -5.57
C ALA A 32 4.32 24.25 -4.98
N LEU A 33 3.91 23.82 -3.78
CA LEU A 33 2.60 24.20 -3.25
C LEU A 33 2.52 25.71 -2.93
N PRO A 34 1.39 26.37 -3.27
CA PRO A 34 1.09 27.72 -2.80
C PRO A 34 0.78 27.72 -1.30
N ASP A 35 0.75 28.90 -0.68
CA ASP A 35 0.46 29.03 0.75
C ASP A 35 -0.94 28.50 1.14
N ARG A 36 -1.89 28.51 0.20
CA ARG A 36 -3.27 28.06 0.38
C ARG A 36 -3.60 26.98 -0.63
N VAL A 37 -3.93 25.78 -0.14
CA VAL A 37 -4.08 24.57 -0.96
C VAL A 37 -5.49 23.99 -0.82
N PRO A 38 -6.16 23.59 -1.92
CA PRO A 38 -7.42 22.85 -1.84
C PRO A 38 -7.15 21.43 -1.35
N VAL A 39 -7.85 21.00 -0.31
CA VAL A 39 -7.55 19.72 0.38
C VAL A 39 -8.76 18.81 0.58
N HIS A 40 -9.97 19.32 0.36
CA HIS A 40 -11.17 18.51 0.29
C HIS A 40 -12.03 18.98 -0.86
N PHE A 41 -12.54 18.01 -1.60
CA PHE A 41 -13.37 18.21 -2.76
C PHE A 41 -14.68 17.44 -2.51
N GLY A 42 -15.81 18.10 -2.75
CA GLY A 42 -17.12 17.48 -2.67
C GLY A 42 -17.32 16.42 -3.76
N PHE A 43 -18.45 15.70 -3.72
CA PHE A 43 -18.77 14.66 -4.71
C PHE A 43 -18.85 15.17 -6.16
N SER A 44 -19.12 16.46 -6.35
CA SER A 44 -19.11 17.13 -7.66
C SER A 44 -17.70 17.50 -8.15
N GLY A 45 -16.66 17.30 -7.34
CA GLY A 45 -15.28 17.69 -7.64
C GLY A 45 -14.94 19.15 -7.30
N GLU A 46 -15.87 19.88 -6.68
CA GLU A 46 -15.68 21.27 -6.23
C GLU A 46 -14.95 21.34 -4.89
N VAL A 47 -14.15 22.39 -4.67
CA VAL A 47 -13.44 22.57 -3.39
C VAL A 47 -14.39 23.07 -2.30
N ASP A 48 -14.50 22.33 -1.21
CA ASP A 48 -15.27 22.73 -0.02
C ASP A 48 -14.37 22.99 1.21
N ARG A 49 -13.08 22.60 1.18
CA ARG A 49 -12.11 22.89 2.24
C ARG A 49 -10.72 23.23 1.69
N TRP A 50 -10.12 24.23 2.32
CA TRP A 50 -8.76 24.70 2.07
C TRP A 50 -7.89 24.47 3.31
N SER A 51 -6.58 24.35 3.10
CA SER A 51 -5.57 24.24 4.17
C SER A 51 -4.37 25.11 3.83
N GLY A 52 -3.58 25.44 4.86
CA GLY A 52 -2.27 26.07 4.66
C GLY A 52 -1.23 25.04 4.19
N ARG A 53 -0.25 25.47 3.39
CA ARG A 53 0.85 24.61 2.91
C ARG A 53 1.51 23.80 4.03
N GLY A 54 1.87 24.46 5.13
CA GLY A 54 2.55 23.82 6.26
C GLY A 54 1.71 22.72 6.93
N GLU A 55 0.42 22.98 7.11
CA GLU A 55 -0.53 22.00 7.69
C GLU A 55 -0.66 20.77 6.78
N LEU A 56 -0.84 20.97 5.48
CA LEU A 56 -0.91 19.87 4.52
C LEU A 56 0.38 19.04 4.49
N LEU A 57 1.56 19.69 4.46
CA LEU A 57 2.85 19.01 4.44
C LEU A 57 3.09 18.19 5.70
N VAL A 58 2.80 18.74 6.89
CA VAL A 58 2.92 18.00 8.15
C VAL A 58 1.94 16.83 8.18
N GLY A 59 0.68 17.06 7.82
CA GLY A 59 -0.35 16.02 7.81
C GLY A 59 0.01 14.86 6.88
N THR A 60 0.42 15.17 5.65
CA THR A 60 0.83 14.16 4.67
C THR A 60 2.11 13.43 5.10
N ALA A 61 3.11 14.12 5.67
CA ALA A 61 4.31 13.47 6.20
C ALA A 61 3.97 12.46 7.31
N LEU A 62 3.13 12.87 8.27
CA LEU A 62 2.70 11.99 9.37
C LEU A 62 1.91 10.77 8.85
N VAL A 63 0.98 10.98 7.93
CA VAL A 63 0.22 9.89 7.32
C VAL A 63 1.13 8.93 6.55
N GLY A 64 2.02 9.45 5.71
CA GLY A 64 2.96 8.63 4.93
C GLY A 64 3.89 7.81 5.83
N LEU A 65 4.46 8.42 6.87
CA LEU A 65 5.30 7.73 7.85
C LEU A 65 4.53 6.68 8.64
N LEU A 66 3.32 7.01 9.10
CA LEU A 66 2.48 6.08 9.86
C LEU A 66 2.09 4.87 9.01
N VAL A 67 1.62 5.08 7.79
CA VAL A 67 1.22 4.01 6.87
C VAL A 67 2.40 3.13 6.51
N ALA A 68 3.54 3.73 6.12
CA ALA A 68 4.75 2.97 5.82
C ALA A 68 5.26 2.18 7.04
N GLY A 69 5.25 2.80 8.22
CA GLY A 69 5.68 2.19 9.47
C GLY A 69 4.79 1.02 9.90
N VAL A 70 3.46 1.19 9.85
CA VAL A 70 2.50 0.13 10.18
C VAL A 70 2.63 -1.04 9.22
N LEU A 71 2.75 -0.79 7.91
CA LEU A 71 2.84 -1.88 6.92
C LEU A 71 4.19 -2.60 6.98
N ALA A 72 5.28 -1.88 7.26
CA ALA A 72 6.57 -2.50 7.57
C ALA A 72 6.50 -3.34 8.86
N LEU A 73 5.85 -2.83 9.91
CA LEU A 73 5.66 -3.56 11.16
C LEU A 73 4.85 -4.84 10.91
N VAL A 74 3.73 -4.79 10.20
CA VAL A 74 2.93 -5.98 9.86
C VAL A 74 3.75 -6.99 9.04
N ALA A 75 4.60 -6.53 8.12
CA ALA A 75 5.41 -7.40 7.28
C ALA A 75 6.56 -8.09 8.05
N PHE A 76 7.11 -7.46 9.08
CA PHE A 76 8.34 -7.92 9.74
C PHE A 76 8.20 -8.27 11.22
N ALA A 77 7.08 -7.92 11.86
CA ALA A 77 6.85 -8.25 13.25
C ALA A 77 6.73 -9.77 13.45
N PRO A 78 7.26 -10.32 14.55
CA PRO A 78 7.08 -11.72 14.91
C PRO A 78 5.65 -11.93 15.43
N VAL A 79 4.70 -12.08 14.51
CA VAL A 79 3.29 -12.34 14.84
C VAL A 79 3.06 -13.86 14.95
N PRO A 80 2.46 -14.35 16.05
CA PRO A 80 2.05 -15.74 16.16
C PRO A 80 1.15 -16.17 15.00
N ALA A 81 1.35 -17.38 14.49
CA ALA A 81 0.55 -17.91 13.38
C ALA A 81 -0.96 -17.94 13.71
N SER A 82 -1.31 -18.07 15.00
CA SER A 82 -2.68 -18.03 15.49
C SER A 82 -3.38 -16.69 15.25
N MET A 83 -2.64 -15.58 15.23
CA MET A 83 -3.18 -14.23 15.02
C MET A 83 -3.38 -13.87 13.54
N VAL A 84 -2.76 -14.61 12.61
CA VAL A 84 -2.88 -14.35 11.18
C VAL A 84 -4.20 -14.93 10.68
N ASN A 85 -5.07 -14.12 10.08
CA ASN A 85 -6.32 -14.61 9.50
C ASN A 85 -6.06 -15.13 8.07
N VAL A 86 -6.09 -16.45 7.88
CA VAL A 86 -5.91 -17.11 6.58
C VAL A 86 -6.91 -18.26 6.39
N PRO A 87 -7.29 -18.58 5.14
CA PRO A 87 -7.99 -19.83 4.82
C PRO A 87 -7.19 -21.04 5.27
N HIS A 88 -7.89 -22.13 5.65
CA HIS A 88 -7.26 -23.41 6.00
C HIS A 88 -6.17 -23.30 7.08
N LYS A 89 -6.39 -22.43 8.09
CA LYS A 89 -5.41 -22.13 9.15
C LYS A 89 -4.81 -23.40 9.77
N GLU A 90 -5.65 -24.38 10.13
CA GLU A 90 -5.21 -25.64 10.74
C GLU A 90 -4.18 -26.37 9.88
N TRP A 91 -4.40 -26.43 8.56
CA TRP A 91 -3.47 -27.05 7.62
C TRP A 91 -2.13 -26.31 7.55
N TRP A 92 -2.17 -24.98 7.55
CA TRP A 92 -0.98 -24.13 7.53
C TRP A 92 -0.18 -24.18 8.83
N THR A 93 -0.85 -24.38 9.97
CA THR A 93 -0.21 -24.46 11.29
C THR A 93 0.14 -25.88 11.72
N ALA A 94 -0.22 -26.90 10.94
CA ALA A 94 0.02 -28.31 11.28
C ALA A 94 1.51 -28.67 11.38
N THR A 95 2.39 -28.01 10.62
CA THR A 95 3.84 -28.23 10.69
C THR A 95 4.61 -26.90 10.73
N PRO A 96 5.81 -26.86 11.33
CA PRO A 96 6.66 -25.67 11.33
C PRO A 96 6.97 -25.15 9.92
N GLU A 97 7.24 -26.03 8.96
CA GLU A 97 7.61 -25.68 7.59
C GLU A 97 6.44 -25.01 6.85
N ARG A 98 5.21 -25.53 7.01
CA ARG A 98 4.01 -24.92 6.44
C ARG A 98 3.74 -23.56 7.08
N ALA A 99 3.92 -23.43 8.39
CA ALA A 99 3.73 -22.18 9.10
C ALA A 99 4.76 -21.12 8.67
N GLU A 100 6.02 -21.50 8.46
CA GLU A 100 7.05 -20.62 7.89
C GLU A 100 6.72 -20.16 6.48
N ARG A 101 6.27 -21.08 5.62
CA ARG A 101 5.82 -20.75 4.26
C ARG A 101 4.65 -19.78 4.27
N MET A 102 3.65 -20.01 5.13
CA MET A 102 2.52 -19.10 5.34
C MET A 102 2.98 -17.70 5.77
N ARG A 103 3.87 -17.61 6.76
CA ARG A 103 4.42 -16.32 7.22
C ARG A 103 5.17 -15.58 6.11
N ALA A 104 5.94 -16.30 5.28
CA ALA A 104 6.64 -15.70 4.15
C ALA A 104 5.67 -15.13 3.10
N MET A 105 4.55 -15.83 2.84
CA MET A 105 3.49 -15.32 1.95
C MET A 105 2.79 -14.11 2.55
N ALA A 106 2.42 -14.16 3.83
CA ALA A 106 1.75 -13.06 4.54
C ALA A 106 2.62 -11.79 4.56
N ARG A 107 3.93 -11.93 4.79
CA ARG A 107 4.91 -10.84 4.66
C ARG A 107 4.92 -10.26 3.25
N ALA A 108 4.91 -11.10 2.22
CA ALA A 108 4.88 -10.63 0.85
C ALA A 108 3.56 -9.91 0.50
N ASP A 109 2.42 -10.37 1.04
CA ASP A 109 1.11 -9.75 0.85
C ASP A 109 1.03 -8.39 1.57
N ALA A 110 1.58 -8.29 2.79
CA ALA A 110 1.69 -7.02 3.52
C ALA A 110 2.56 -5.99 2.78
N LEU A 111 3.71 -6.41 2.23
CA LEU A 111 4.58 -5.54 1.44
C LEU A 111 3.94 -5.13 0.10
N TRP A 112 3.18 -6.02 -0.52
CA TRP A 112 2.42 -5.70 -1.73
C TRP A 112 1.34 -4.65 -1.44
N LEU A 113 0.56 -4.84 -0.36
CA LEU A 113 -0.43 -3.86 0.08
C LEU A 113 0.23 -2.52 0.41
N GLY A 114 1.35 -2.55 1.14
CA GLY A 114 2.20 -1.37 1.39
C GLY A 114 2.60 -0.65 0.12
N THR A 115 3.06 -1.38 -0.89
CA THR A 115 3.44 -0.80 -2.18
C THR A 115 2.25 -0.12 -2.84
N ALA A 116 1.11 -0.81 -2.95
CA ALA A 116 -0.10 -0.28 -3.57
C ALA A 116 -0.62 0.98 -2.85
N THR A 117 -0.65 0.97 -1.51
CA THR A 117 -1.09 2.12 -0.72
C THR A 117 -0.14 3.30 -0.85
N MET A 118 1.18 3.09 -0.80
CA MET A 118 2.16 4.19 -0.97
C MET A 118 2.11 4.80 -2.38
N LEU A 119 1.87 3.99 -3.42
CA LEU A 119 1.64 4.49 -4.78
C LEU A 119 0.34 5.30 -4.88
N LEU A 120 -0.74 4.85 -4.25
CA LEU A 120 -1.97 5.64 -4.17
C LEU A 120 -1.71 6.98 -3.49
N LEU A 121 -1.11 7.00 -2.31
CA LEU A 121 -0.79 8.24 -1.58
C LEU A 121 0.10 9.18 -2.39
N THR A 122 1.07 8.64 -3.14
CA THR A 122 1.91 9.41 -4.06
C THR A 122 1.06 10.06 -5.14
N CYS A 123 0.19 9.30 -5.80
CA CYS A 123 -0.70 9.81 -6.85
C CYS A 123 -1.61 10.91 -6.30
N LEU A 124 -2.22 10.71 -5.12
CA LEU A 124 -3.07 11.72 -4.48
C LEU A 124 -2.32 13.01 -4.20
N LEU A 125 -1.09 12.91 -3.67
CA LEU A 125 -0.26 14.08 -3.40
C LEU A 125 0.15 14.81 -4.68
N VAL A 126 0.52 14.08 -5.73
CA VAL A 126 0.89 14.64 -7.03
C VAL A 126 -0.31 15.35 -7.67
N VAL A 127 -1.48 14.73 -7.69
CA VAL A 127 -2.70 15.35 -8.23
C VAL A 127 -3.06 16.61 -7.45
N THR A 128 -3.05 16.54 -6.10
CA THR A 128 -3.33 17.70 -5.25
C THR A 128 -2.35 18.85 -5.52
N THR A 129 -1.07 18.53 -5.67
CA THR A 129 -0.03 19.53 -5.97
C THR A 129 -0.22 20.13 -7.36
N ALA A 130 -0.57 19.30 -8.35
CA ALA A 130 -0.74 19.75 -9.74
C ALA A 130 -1.92 20.70 -9.92
N VAL A 131 -3.00 20.53 -9.15
CA VAL A 131 -4.20 21.38 -9.23
C VAL A 131 -4.17 22.55 -8.25
N ALA A 132 -3.12 22.67 -7.41
CA ALA A 132 -3.13 23.63 -6.31
C ALA A 132 -3.18 25.10 -6.75
N ASP A 133 -2.65 25.40 -7.94
CA ASP A 133 -2.63 26.75 -8.53
C ASP A 133 -3.74 26.97 -9.58
N ASP A 134 -4.60 25.97 -9.82
CA ASP A 134 -5.69 26.11 -10.77
C ASP A 134 -6.73 27.11 -10.25
N PRO A 135 -7.22 28.05 -11.09
CA PRO A 135 -8.27 29.00 -10.69
C PRO A 135 -9.58 28.32 -10.27
N GLU A 136 -9.88 27.18 -10.91
CA GLU A 136 -11.04 26.33 -10.65
C GLU A 136 -10.54 24.89 -10.44
N PRO A 137 -9.94 24.60 -9.27
CA PRO A 137 -9.30 23.32 -9.03
C PRO A 137 -10.33 22.19 -9.00
N SER A 138 -10.06 21.14 -9.77
CA SER A 138 -10.86 19.91 -9.75
C SER A 138 -9.95 18.68 -9.80
N LEU A 139 -10.33 17.61 -9.10
CA LEU A 139 -9.53 16.38 -9.03
C LEU A 139 -9.42 15.63 -10.36
N GLY A 140 -10.32 15.91 -11.30
CA GLY A 140 -10.37 15.29 -12.62
C GLY A 140 -10.63 13.76 -12.58
N PRO A 141 -10.78 13.13 -13.76
CA PRO A 141 -11.04 11.69 -13.86
C PRO A 141 -9.89 10.82 -13.35
N TRP A 142 -8.65 11.33 -13.37
CA TRP A 142 -7.46 10.57 -12.98
C TRP A 142 -7.41 10.23 -11.49
N PHE A 143 -7.91 11.12 -10.62
CA PHE A 143 -8.06 10.83 -9.19
C PHE A 143 -8.96 9.63 -8.95
N PHE A 144 -10.15 9.62 -9.57
CA PHE A 144 -11.11 8.52 -9.42
C PHE A 144 -10.60 7.23 -10.06
N ALA A 145 -9.90 7.34 -11.19
CA ALA A 145 -9.24 6.19 -11.81
C ALA A 145 -8.19 5.57 -10.89
N ALA A 146 -7.36 6.38 -10.22
CA ALA A 146 -6.34 5.88 -9.28
C ALA A 146 -6.98 5.15 -8.09
N ILE A 147 -8.05 5.69 -7.50
CA ILE A 147 -8.81 5.03 -6.44
C ILE A 147 -9.44 3.74 -6.96
N GLY A 148 -10.09 3.76 -8.13
CA GLY A 148 -10.71 2.59 -8.73
C GLY A 148 -9.72 1.48 -9.02
N ILE A 149 -8.54 1.81 -9.57
CA ILE A 149 -7.44 0.87 -9.83
C ILE A 149 -6.93 0.28 -8.51
N PHE A 150 -6.73 1.10 -7.48
CA PHE A 150 -6.30 0.62 -6.16
C PHE A 150 -7.31 -0.35 -5.55
N LEU A 151 -8.59 0.01 -5.54
CA LEU A 151 -9.66 -0.84 -4.99
C LEU A 151 -9.78 -2.16 -5.77
N ALA A 152 -9.73 -2.10 -7.10
CA ALA A 152 -9.75 -3.28 -7.94
C ALA A 152 -8.53 -4.17 -7.66
N ALA A 153 -7.32 -3.60 -7.60
CA ALA A 153 -6.10 -4.34 -7.32
C ALA A 153 -6.16 -5.04 -5.95
N VAL A 154 -6.56 -4.34 -4.89
CA VAL A 154 -6.68 -4.90 -3.53
C VAL A 154 -7.73 -6.01 -3.50
N THR A 155 -8.88 -5.80 -4.14
CA THR A 155 -9.96 -6.80 -4.20
C THR A 155 -9.50 -8.06 -4.94
N LEU A 156 -8.90 -7.89 -6.12
CA LEU A 156 -8.39 -9.00 -6.93
C LEU A 156 -7.27 -9.75 -6.23
N HIS A 157 -6.33 -9.05 -5.58
CA HIS A 157 -5.24 -9.68 -4.83
C HIS A 157 -5.77 -10.46 -3.62
N THR A 158 -6.76 -9.91 -2.91
CA THR A 158 -7.40 -10.59 -1.78
C THR A 158 -8.15 -11.84 -2.23
N ALA A 159 -8.94 -11.74 -3.31
CA ALA A 159 -9.66 -12.87 -3.88
C ALA A 159 -8.68 -13.96 -4.36
N TYR A 160 -7.65 -13.59 -5.12
CA TYR A 160 -6.58 -14.50 -5.55
C TYR A 160 -5.88 -15.17 -4.36
N SER A 161 -5.58 -14.38 -3.32
CA SER A 161 -4.94 -14.90 -2.12
C SER A 161 -5.81 -15.97 -1.46
N PHE A 162 -7.09 -15.66 -1.30
CA PHE A 162 -8.06 -16.53 -0.64
C PHE A 162 -8.33 -17.83 -1.43
N VAL A 163 -8.48 -17.73 -2.76
CA VAL A 163 -8.95 -18.86 -3.59
C VAL A 163 -7.82 -19.70 -4.21
N VAL A 164 -6.64 -19.10 -4.43
CA VAL A 164 -5.51 -19.77 -5.09
C VAL A 164 -4.31 -19.86 -4.17
N ARG A 165 -3.82 -18.73 -3.64
CA ARG A 165 -2.49 -18.65 -3.01
C ARG A 165 -2.40 -19.42 -1.69
N TYR A 166 -3.43 -19.34 -0.84
CA TYR A 166 -3.48 -20.02 0.47
C TYR A 166 -4.18 -21.38 0.43
N ARG A 167 -4.44 -21.92 -0.77
CA ARG A 167 -5.02 -23.25 -0.92
C ARG A 167 -3.98 -24.33 -0.54
N PRO A 168 -4.35 -25.34 0.26
CA PRO A 168 -3.50 -26.50 0.52
C PRO A 168 -3.06 -27.21 -0.76
N ASP A 169 -1.80 -27.66 -0.78
CA ASP A 169 -1.30 -28.56 -1.82
C ASP A 169 -2.09 -29.88 -1.75
N ARG A 170 -2.35 -30.53 -2.89
CA ARG A 170 -3.24 -31.71 -3.00
C ARG A 170 -2.71 -32.96 -2.28
N ASP A 171 -1.52 -32.89 -1.72
CA ASP A 171 -0.74 -34.05 -1.27
C ASP A 171 -1.05 -34.44 0.19
N GLY A 172 -2.03 -33.78 0.84
CA GLY A 172 -2.47 -34.12 2.20
C GLY A 172 -3.38 -35.35 2.32
N GLY A 173 -3.35 -36.25 1.34
CA GLY A 173 -4.21 -37.44 1.26
C GLY A 173 -3.48 -38.78 1.20
N ALA A 174 -2.16 -38.81 1.40
CA ALA A 174 -1.42 -40.04 1.63
C ALA A 174 -0.43 -39.78 2.76
N ASP A 175 -0.45 -40.68 3.75
CA ASP A 175 0.47 -40.79 4.89
C ASP A 175 -0.12 -40.32 6.23
N GLY A 176 -0.91 -41.22 6.85
CA GLY A 176 -1.27 -41.20 8.27
C GLY A 176 -2.71 -41.56 8.55
#